data_AF-A0A2N9VV97-F1
#
_entry.id   AF-A0A2N9VV97-F1
#
_cell.length_a   1.000
_cell.length_b   1.000
_cell.length_c   1.000
_cell.angle_alpha   90.00
_cell.angle_beta   90.00
_cell.angle_gamma   90.00
#
_symmetry.space_group_name_H-M   'P 1'
#
loop_
_entity.id
_entity.type
_entity.pdbx_description
1 polymer ?
#
loop_
_entity_poly.entity_id
_entity_poly.type
_entity_poly.pdbx_seq_one_letter_code
_entity_poly.pdbx_strand_id
1 'polypeptide(L)'
;MFRYAEGEEPGYHSADDAKAQGVTMARIHAASGRFPRWNSGRYELDLNHLLHRPLASVSALGILAADSQKSLSDLAVRLSSAVTAIEGLTQVRCHGDCHGGNARIATDGHFKWEAIFFDFDDGGPGYLAYDLAVFLWSTSLQRDGYSLWHAFVEGYRSVRRLNPIDFEAAHFFVPIRHFWLMGEYASRTVEWGREALSEKWLGRQLEYLLAWEQEKLMPKLL
;
A
#
# COMPACT_ATOMS: atom_id res chain seq x y z
N MET A 1 12.87 -22.26 1.99
CA MET A 1 13.09 -22.24 3.45
C MET A 1 13.73 -20.91 3.79
N PHE A 2 13.12 -20.13 4.70
CA PHE A 2 13.61 -18.82 5.12
C PHE A 2 14.16 -18.89 6.55
N ARG A 3 15.01 -17.92 6.92
CA ARG A 3 15.41 -17.74 8.33
C ARG A 3 14.31 -16.96 9.05
N TYR A 4 14.07 -17.32 10.30
CA TYR A 4 13.19 -16.55 11.17
C TYR A 4 13.76 -15.14 11.38
N ALA A 5 12.91 -14.12 11.32
CA ALA A 5 13.29 -12.74 11.62
C ALA A 5 13.19 -12.54 13.14
N GLU A 6 14.34 -12.54 13.82
CA GLU A 6 14.42 -12.26 15.25
C GLU A 6 14.03 -10.80 15.54
N GLY A 7 13.39 -10.57 16.69
CA GLY A 7 12.95 -9.25 17.14
C GLY A 7 11.48 -9.18 17.55
N GLU A 8 11.03 -7.97 17.86
CA GLU A 8 9.66 -7.69 18.32
C GLU A 8 8.77 -7.18 17.18
N GLU A 9 7.46 -7.27 17.34
CA GLU A 9 6.52 -6.59 16.43
C GLU A 9 6.68 -5.08 16.58
N PRO A 10 6.64 -4.31 15.49
CA PRO A 10 6.60 -2.86 15.58
C PRO A 10 5.44 -2.40 16.46
N GLY A 11 5.74 -1.50 17.41
CA GLY A 11 4.73 -0.93 18.28
C GLY A 11 3.71 -0.11 17.48
N TYR A 12 2.42 -0.39 17.66
CA TYR A 12 1.32 0.26 16.93
C TYR A 12 1.34 1.79 16.96
N HIS A 13 1.90 2.40 18.02
CA HIS A 13 2.01 3.85 18.19
C HIS A 13 3.47 4.33 18.29
N SER A 14 4.44 3.48 17.93
CA SER A 14 5.87 3.80 18.03
C SER A 14 6.34 4.58 16.80
N ALA A 15 6.56 5.89 16.98
CA ALA A 15 7.15 6.72 15.93
C ALA A 15 8.58 6.29 15.57
N ASP A 16 9.35 5.79 16.55
CA ASP A 16 10.69 5.28 16.32
C ASP A 16 10.68 4.03 15.44
N ASP A 17 9.73 3.11 15.67
CA ASP A 17 9.60 1.91 14.83
C ASP A 17 9.12 2.28 13.42
N ALA A 18 8.16 3.20 13.32
CA ALA A 18 7.72 3.73 12.01
C ALA A 18 8.91 4.34 11.25
N LYS A 19 9.75 5.13 11.92
CA LYS A 19 10.97 5.70 11.33
C LYS A 19 11.96 4.61 10.92
N ALA A 20 12.18 3.59 11.74
CA ALA A 20 13.07 2.46 11.42
C ALA A 20 12.60 1.68 10.18
N GLN A 21 11.28 1.51 10.04
CA GLN A 21 10.68 0.92 8.84
C GLN A 21 10.90 1.81 7.60
N GLY A 22 10.74 3.12 7.73
CA GLY A 22 11.02 4.07 6.66
C GLY A 22 12.47 4.03 6.18
N VAL A 23 13.42 4.01 7.12
CA VAL A 23 14.87 3.83 6.83
C VAL A 23 15.11 2.54 6.06
N THR A 24 14.54 1.43 6.54
CA THR A 24 14.73 0.10 5.94
C THR A 24 14.14 0.03 4.54
N MET A 25 12.94 0.56 4.34
CA MET A 25 12.28 0.65 3.04
C MET A 25 13.12 1.45 2.03
N ALA A 26 13.71 2.57 2.45
CA ALA A 26 14.58 3.35 1.58
C ALA A 26 15.87 2.61 1.22
N ARG A 27 16.46 1.85 2.16
CA ARG A 27 17.63 0.99 1.89
C ARG A 27 17.30 -0.13 0.90
N ILE A 28 16.14 -0.78 1.04
CA ILE A 28 15.64 -1.80 0.10
C ILE A 28 15.51 -1.21 -1.30
N HIS A 29 14.85 -0.06 -1.44
CA HIS A 29 14.72 0.62 -2.74
C HIS A 29 16.06 1.03 -3.36
N ALA A 30 17.00 1.51 -2.55
CA ALA A 30 18.34 1.87 -3.02
C ALA A 30 19.13 0.64 -3.48
N ALA A 31 19.03 -0.47 -2.77
CA ALA A 31 19.68 -1.73 -3.13
C ALA A 31 19.04 -2.36 -4.38
N SER A 32 17.70 -2.35 -4.46
CA SER A 32 16.97 -2.98 -5.56
C SER A 32 17.19 -2.27 -6.89
N GLY A 33 17.37 -0.95 -6.90
CA GLY A 33 17.72 -0.19 -8.11
C GLY A 33 19.07 -0.56 -8.73
N ARG A 34 19.95 -1.26 -8.00
CA ARG A 34 21.24 -1.78 -8.49
C ARG A 34 21.17 -3.25 -8.91
N PHE A 35 20.05 -3.92 -8.66
CA PHE A 35 19.89 -5.33 -8.97
C PHE A 35 19.64 -5.53 -10.47
N PRO A 36 20.32 -6.48 -11.15
CA PRO A 36 20.01 -6.82 -12.53
C PRO A 36 18.55 -7.23 -12.68
N ARG A 37 17.84 -6.70 -13.69
CA ARG A 37 16.41 -6.98 -13.91
C ARG A 37 15.50 -6.57 -12.75
N TRP A 38 15.85 -5.48 -12.06
CA TRP A 38 14.98 -4.88 -11.02
C TRP A 38 13.55 -4.63 -11.54
N ASN A 39 13.41 -4.36 -12.83
CA ASN A 39 12.17 -4.09 -13.56
C ASN A 39 11.41 -5.35 -14.06
N SER A 40 11.71 -6.53 -13.53
CA SER A 40 11.02 -7.78 -13.90
C SER A 40 10.50 -8.49 -12.65
N GLY A 41 9.33 -9.09 -12.69
CA GLY A 41 8.77 -9.75 -11.50
C GLY A 41 7.62 -10.67 -11.86
N ARG A 42 7.14 -11.42 -10.86
CA ARG A 42 5.90 -12.20 -10.99
C ARG A 42 4.72 -11.26 -11.24
N TYR A 43 4.72 -10.13 -10.55
CA TYR A 43 3.73 -9.06 -10.69
C TYR A 43 4.41 -7.79 -11.13
N GLU A 44 3.71 -7.01 -11.94
CA GLU A 44 3.97 -5.60 -12.15
C GLU A 44 2.89 -4.85 -11.37
N LEU A 45 3.30 -4.04 -10.40
CA LEU A 45 2.38 -3.32 -9.51
C LEU A 45 1.89 -2.04 -10.20
N ASP A 46 1.26 -2.23 -11.35
CA ASP A 46 0.63 -1.21 -12.19
C ASP A 46 -0.86 -1.02 -11.82
N LEU A 47 -1.54 -0.07 -12.49
CA LEU A 47 -2.97 0.16 -12.27
C LEU A 47 -3.85 -1.03 -12.71
N ASN A 48 -3.38 -1.88 -13.62
CA ASN A 48 -4.14 -3.09 -13.96
C ASN A 48 -4.14 -4.08 -12.80
N HIS A 49 -2.97 -4.33 -12.20
CA HIS A 49 -2.80 -5.24 -11.07
C HIS A 49 -3.44 -4.68 -9.79
N LEU A 50 -3.25 -3.39 -9.51
CA LEU A 50 -3.64 -2.79 -8.25
C LEU A 50 -5.08 -2.27 -8.20
N LEU A 51 -5.68 -1.94 -9.36
CA LEU A 51 -6.99 -1.27 -9.40
C LEU A 51 -7.99 -1.99 -10.31
N HIS A 52 -7.67 -2.16 -11.60
CA HIS A 52 -8.66 -2.60 -12.58
C HIS A 52 -9.04 -4.08 -12.43
N ARG A 53 -8.07 -4.98 -12.25
CA ARG A 53 -8.36 -6.41 -11.97
C ARG A 53 -9.08 -6.59 -10.63
N PRO A 54 -8.63 -5.97 -9.51
CA PRO A 54 -9.37 -6.00 -8.25
C PRO A 54 -10.82 -5.54 -8.35
N LEU A 55 -11.08 -4.40 -9.01
CA LEU A 55 -12.45 -3.91 -9.24
C LEU A 55 -13.29 -4.93 -10.02
N ALA A 56 -12.73 -5.54 -11.08
CA ALA A 56 -13.43 -6.55 -11.84
C ALA A 56 -13.81 -7.77 -10.99
N SER A 57 -12.91 -8.25 -10.13
CA SER A 57 -13.18 -9.35 -9.19
C SER A 57 -14.29 -9.00 -8.20
N VAL A 58 -14.26 -7.80 -7.60
CA VAL A 58 -15.32 -7.33 -6.69
C VAL A 58 -16.66 -7.25 -7.42
N SER A 59 -16.68 -6.69 -8.63
CA SER A 59 -17.89 -6.53 -9.43
C SER A 59 -18.52 -7.87 -9.81
N ALA A 60 -17.68 -8.88 -10.10
CA ALA A 60 -18.11 -10.22 -10.48
C ALA A 60 -18.82 -10.98 -9.35
N LEU A 61 -18.69 -10.54 -8.09
CA LEU A 61 -19.46 -11.11 -6.98
C LEU A 61 -20.96 -10.85 -7.14
N GLY A 62 -21.35 -9.74 -7.77
CA GLY A 62 -22.76 -9.39 -8.00
C GLY A 62 -23.56 -9.12 -6.72
N ILE A 63 -22.90 -8.79 -5.61
CA ILE A 63 -23.54 -8.58 -4.30
C ILE A 63 -23.72 -7.12 -3.90
N LEU A 64 -23.15 -6.17 -4.65
CA LEU A 64 -23.33 -4.73 -4.41
C LEU A 64 -24.61 -4.21 -5.08
N ALA A 65 -25.35 -3.36 -4.37
CA ALA A 65 -26.40 -2.54 -4.99
C ALA A 65 -25.84 -1.70 -6.16
N ALA A 66 -26.69 -1.42 -7.15
CA ALA A 66 -26.30 -0.76 -8.41
C ALA A 66 -25.60 0.59 -8.18
N ASP A 67 -26.11 1.41 -7.25
CA ASP A 67 -25.54 2.73 -6.95
C ASP A 67 -24.16 2.63 -6.29
N SER A 68 -23.96 1.65 -5.41
CA SER A 68 -22.66 1.37 -4.78
C SER A 68 -21.66 0.85 -5.81
N GLN A 69 -22.08 -0.06 -6.69
CA GLN A 69 -21.25 -0.55 -7.79
C GLN A 69 -20.83 0.57 -8.74
N LYS A 70 -21.76 1.49 -9.06
CA LYS A 70 -21.47 2.66 -9.88
C LYS A 70 -20.47 3.59 -9.19
N SER A 71 -20.70 3.91 -7.92
CA SER A 71 -19.81 4.78 -7.13
C SER A 71 -18.39 4.23 -7.05
N LEU A 72 -18.26 2.92 -6.81
CA LEU A 72 -16.98 2.22 -6.79
C LEU A 72 -16.26 2.29 -8.14
N SER A 73 -17.00 2.09 -9.23
CA SER A 73 -16.46 2.16 -10.61
C SER A 73 -16.02 3.58 -10.98
N ASP A 74 -16.84 4.58 -10.65
CA ASP A 74 -16.54 5.99 -10.93
C ASP A 74 -15.28 6.45 -10.15
N LEU A 75 -15.14 6.02 -8.89
CA LEU A 75 -13.94 6.30 -8.09
C LEU A 75 -12.69 5.69 -8.73
N ALA A 76 -12.75 4.44 -9.18
CA ALA A 76 -11.62 3.80 -9.86
C ALA A 76 -11.22 4.54 -11.15
N VAL A 77 -12.19 5.05 -11.92
CA VAL A 77 -11.90 5.88 -13.11
C VAL A 77 -11.17 7.17 -12.72
N ARG A 78 -11.64 7.88 -11.67
CA ARG A 78 -10.99 9.11 -11.20
C ARG A 78 -9.58 8.85 -10.70
N LEU A 79 -9.36 7.80 -9.90
CA LEU A 79 -8.04 7.42 -9.40
C LEU A 79 -7.07 7.05 -10.53
N SER A 80 -7.52 6.22 -11.48
CA SER A 80 -6.71 5.83 -12.64
C SER A 80 -6.32 7.02 -13.50
N SER A 81 -7.27 7.93 -13.74
CA SER A 81 -7.03 9.17 -14.50
C SER A 81 -6.05 10.09 -13.78
N ALA A 82 -6.22 10.27 -12.46
CA ALA A 82 -5.35 11.11 -11.65
C ALA A 82 -3.91 10.58 -11.62
N VAL A 83 -3.71 9.29 -11.41
CA VAL A 83 -2.37 8.68 -11.41
C VAL A 83 -1.73 8.77 -12.80
N THR A 84 -2.49 8.48 -13.86
CA THR A 84 -1.97 8.53 -15.24
C THR A 84 -1.58 9.93 -15.69
N ALA A 85 -2.24 10.97 -15.17
CA ALA A 85 -1.91 12.36 -15.45
C ALA A 85 -0.60 12.84 -14.80
N ILE A 86 -0.06 12.09 -13.82
CA ILE A 86 1.17 12.45 -13.13
C ILE A 86 2.37 11.92 -13.91
N GLU A 87 3.06 12.82 -14.59
CA GLU A 87 4.32 12.49 -15.25
C GLU A 87 5.47 12.34 -14.25
N GLY A 88 6.38 11.41 -14.53
CA GLY A 88 7.63 11.29 -13.78
C GLY A 88 7.54 10.61 -12.41
N LEU A 89 6.47 9.84 -12.15
CA LEU A 89 6.42 8.97 -10.97
C LEU A 89 7.61 7.99 -10.96
N THR A 90 8.29 7.93 -9.82
CA THR A 90 9.48 7.09 -9.66
C THR A 90 9.09 5.63 -9.66
N GLN A 91 9.74 4.84 -10.53
CA GLN A 91 9.64 3.39 -10.53
C GLN A 91 10.70 2.78 -9.61
N VAL A 92 10.31 1.76 -8.85
CA VAL A 92 11.18 0.98 -7.97
C VAL A 92 10.79 -0.49 -8.08
N ARG A 93 11.59 -1.37 -7.49
CA ARG A 93 11.10 -2.69 -7.10
C ARG A 93 10.50 -2.56 -5.70
N CYS A 94 9.18 -2.62 -5.65
CA CYS A 94 8.39 -2.53 -4.44
C CYS A 94 8.50 -3.82 -3.63
N HIS A 95 8.30 -3.70 -2.32
CA HIS A 95 7.92 -4.83 -1.50
C HIS A 95 6.48 -5.26 -1.76
N GLY A 96 5.59 -4.31 -2.01
CA GLY A 96 4.20 -4.55 -2.41
C GLY A 96 3.21 -4.72 -1.26
N ASP A 97 3.70 -4.99 -0.05
CA ASP A 97 2.88 -5.23 1.15
C ASP A 97 3.54 -4.81 2.48
N CYS A 98 4.29 -3.69 2.51
CA CYS A 98 4.86 -3.16 3.75
C CYS A 98 3.85 -2.33 4.57
N HIS A 99 2.82 -2.98 5.09
CA HIS A 99 1.77 -2.34 5.89
C HIS A 99 2.14 -2.16 7.37
N GLY A 100 3.38 -2.40 7.77
CA GLY A 100 3.83 -2.33 9.17
C GLY A 100 3.89 -3.67 9.90
N GLY A 101 3.06 -4.64 9.52
CA GLY A 101 3.05 -5.97 10.14
C GLY A 101 4.07 -6.94 9.55
N ASN A 102 4.47 -6.73 8.29
CA ASN A 102 5.52 -7.48 7.60
C ASN A 102 6.93 -7.01 7.97
N ALA A 103 7.13 -6.68 9.25
CA ALA A 103 8.37 -6.20 9.81
C ALA A 103 8.57 -6.71 11.24
N ARG A 104 9.83 -6.89 11.65
CA ARG A 104 10.26 -7.02 13.05
C ARG A 104 11.23 -5.90 13.39
N ILE A 105 11.27 -5.46 14.64
CA ILE A 105 12.29 -4.55 15.14
C ILE A 105 13.34 -5.38 15.87
N ALA A 106 14.58 -5.34 15.40
CA ALA A 106 15.67 -6.07 16.03
C ALA A 106 15.95 -5.52 17.44
N THR A 107 16.04 -6.40 18.44
CA THR A 107 16.22 -6.00 19.85
C THR A 107 17.68 -6.14 20.34
N ASP A 108 18.52 -6.82 19.56
CA ASP A 108 19.93 -7.06 19.84
C ASP A 108 20.82 -7.08 18.57
N GLY A 109 22.12 -7.32 18.77
CA GLY A 109 23.09 -7.43 17.69
C GLY A 109 23.42 -6.11 16.98
N HIS A 110 24.09 -6.24 15.83
CA HIS A 110 24.54 -5.10 15.02
C HIS A 110 23.40 -4.31 14.37
N PHE A 111 22.23 -4.92 14.21
CA PHE A 111 21.05 -4.32 13.57
C PHE A 111 20.02 -3.84 14.60
N LYS A 112 20.37 -3.78 15.89
CA LYS A 112 19.46 -3.35 16.95
C LYS A 112 18.77 -2.03 16.60
N TRP A 113 17.45 -1.99 16.81
CA TRP A 113 16.52 -0.90 16.46
C TRP A 113 16.26 -0.70 14.97
N GLU A 114 16.84 -1.52 14.09
CA GLU A 114 16.48 -1.53 12.67
C GLU A 114 15.26 -2.43 12.43
N ALA A 115 14.49 -2.08 11.40
CA ALA A 115 13.41 -2.93 10.95
C ALA A 115 13.95 -4.03 10.03
N ILE A 116 13.41 -5.24 10.16
CA ILE A 116 13.68 -6.41 9.33
C ILE A 116 12.39 -6.74 8.60
N PHE A 117 12.36 -6.51 7.28
CA PHE A 117 11.20 -6.86 6.45
C PHE A 117 11.23 -8.32 6.03
N PHE A 118 10.05 -8.91 5.92
CA PHE A 118 9.82 -10.26 5.43
C PHE A 118 8.51 -10.28 4.61
N ASP A 119 8.19 -11.42 3.98
CA ASP A 119 7.00 -11.58 3.14
C ASP A 119 6.99 -10.72 1.85
N PHE A 120 7.97 -10.96 0.98
CA PHE A 120 8.11 -10.27 -0.31
C PHE A 120 7.26 -10.88 -1.44
N ASP A 121 6.25 -11.70 -1.12
CA ASP A 121 5.52 -12.50 -2.12
C ASP A 121 4.69 -11.64 -3.10
N ASP A 122 4.27 -10.45 -2.67
CA ASP A 122 3.56 -9.45 -3.48
C ASP A 122 4.51 -8.40 -4.11
N GLY A 123 5.82 -8.63 -4.02
CA GLY A 123 6.84 -7.73 -4.54
C GLY A 123 6.99 -7.76 -6.06
N GLY A 124 7.33 -6.61 -6.63
CA GLY A 124 7.49 -6.47 -8.08
C GLY A 124 7.91 -5.05 -8.49
N PRO A 125 8.26 -4.83 -9.77
CA PRO A 125 8.38 -3.48 -10.31
C PRO A 125 7.06 -2.71 -10.15
N GLY A 126 7.15 -1.44 -9.76
CA GLY A 126 5.99 -0.56 -9.64
C GLY A 126 6.33 0.83 -9.11
N TYR A 127 5.29 1.57 -8.74
CA TYR A 127 5.40 2.95 -8.27
C TYR A 127 5.97 3.03 -6.86
N LEU A 128 6.95 3.92 -6.65
CA LEU A 128 7.41 4.29 -5.30
C LEU A 128 6.25 4.81 -4.46
N ALA A 129 5.40 5.65 -5.06
CA ALA A 129 4.21 6.18 -4.42
C ALA A 129 3.28 5.07 -3.89
N TYR A 130 3.14 3.95 -4.61
CA TYR A 130 2.38 2.80 -4.14
C TYR A 130 3.03 2.14 -2.93
N ASP A 131 4.33 1.81 -3.00
CA ASP A 131 4.99 1.09 -1.91
C ASP A 131 5.03 1.89 -0.61
N LEU A 132 5.12 3.22 -0.71
CA LEU A 132 4.96 4.13 0.43
C LEU A 132 3.50 4.18 0.93
N ALA A 133 2.53 4.18 0.01
CA ALA A 133 1.11 4.25 0.34
C ALA A 133 0.61 3.03 1.10
N VAL A 134 1.25 1.86 0.97
CA VAL A 134 0.88 0.67 1.76
C VAL A 134 1.03 0.94 3.26
N PHE A 135 2.11 1.62 3.67
CA PHE A 135 2.30 2.01 5.07
C PHE A 135 1.26 3.05 5.50
N LEU A 136 1.07 4.12 4.71
CA LEU A 136 0.07 5.16 4.98
C LEU A 136 -1.36 4.59 5.06
N TRP A 137 -1.71 3.65 4.18
CA TRP A 137 -2.99 2.97 4.18
C TRP A 137 -3.21 2.25 5.51
N SER A 138 -2.22 1.48 5.97
CA SER A 138 -2.29 0.77 7.24
C SER A 138 -2.48 1.71 8.43
N THR A 139 -1.72 2.80 8.47
CA THR A 139 -1.82 3.74 9.58
C THR A 139 -3.09 4.59 9.51
N SER A 140 -3.65 4.86 8.32
CA SER A 140 -4.88 5.64 8.15
C SER A 140 -6.11 5.04 8.85
N LEU A 141 -6.06 3.74 9.15
CA LEU A 141 -7.09 3.03 9.90
C LEU A 141 -7.01 3.29 11.41
N GLN A 142 -6.02 4.06 11.87
CA GLN A 142 -5.73 4.34 13.27
C GLN A 142 -5.87 5.83 13.60
N ARG A 143 -6.22 6.16 14.85
CA ARG A 143 -6.46 7.55 15.30
C ARG A 143 -5.23 8.45 15.16
N ASP A 144 -4.03 7.91 15.38
CA ASP A 144 -2.76 8.64 15.30
C ASP A 144 -2.02 8.39 13.98
N GLY A 145 -2.70 7.87 12.96
CA GLY A 145 -2.07 7.31 11.76
C GLY A 145 -1.14 8.24 10.98
N TYR A 146 -1.44 9.55 10.99
CA TYR A 146 -0.64 10.54 10.28
C TYR A 146 0.70 10.85 10.96
N SER A 147 0.79 10.78 12.30
CA SER A 147 2.07 11.03 12.99
C SER A 147 3.07 9.91 12.67
N LEU A 148 2.60 8.66 12.64
CA LEU A 148 3.39 7.49 12.24
C LEU A 148 3.82 7.58 10.78
N TRP A 149 2.91 7.98 9.88
CA TRP A 149 3.26 8.25 8.48
C TRP A 149 4.38 9.28 8.34
N HIS A 150 4.31 10.38 9.09
CA HIS A 150 5.37 11.40 9.06
C HIS A 150 6.71 10.86 9.58
N ALA A 151 6.72 10.09 10.66
CA ALA A 151 7.94 9.46 11.18
C ALA A 151 8.54 8.46 10.17
N PHE A 152 7.70 7.64 9.54
CA PHE A 152 8.11 6.75 8.45
C PHE A 152 8.73 7.51 7.28
N VAL A 153 8.09 8.58 6.80
CA VAL A 153 8.61 9.40 5.70
C VAL A 153 9.91 10.11 6.06
N GLU A 154 10.05 10.58 7.31
CA GLU A 154 11.29 11.15 7.82
C GLU A 154 12.42 10.10 7.77
N GLY A 155 12.15 8.87 8.24
CA GLY A 155 13.08 7.75 8.14
C GLY A 155 13.48 7.47 6.70
N TYR A 156 12.51 7.41 5.78
CA TYR A 156 12.77 7.19 4.36
C TYR A 156 13.69 8.26 3.76
N ARG A 157 13.36 9.54 4.00
CA ARG A 157 14.10 10.71 3.49
C ARG A 157 15.53 10.78 4.02
N SER A 158 15.80 10.22 5.20
CA SER A 158 17.16 10.17 5.76
C SER A 158 18.14 9.31 4.94
N VAL A 159 17.62 8.40 4.11
CA VAL A 159 18.44 7.47 3.30
C VAL A 159 18.34 7.77 1.80
N ARG A 160 17.13 8.06 1.29
CA ARG A 160 16.87 8.25 -0.14
C ARG A 160 16.02 9.49 -0.39
N ARG A 161 16.40 10.30 -1.38
CA ARG A 161 15.59 11.45 -1.82
C ARG A 161 14.19 10.97 -2.23
N LEU A 162 13.17 11.59 -1.65
CA LEU A 162 11.78 11.41 -2.03
C LEU A 162 11.30 12.62 -2.83
N ASN A 163 10.94 12.42 -4.09
CA ASN A 163 10.37 13.49 -4.92
C ASN A 163 9.02 13.92 -4.32
N PRO A 164 8.73 15.24 -4.19
CA PRO A 164 7.41 15.72 -3.79
C PRO A 164 6.27 15.09 -4.59
N ILE A 165 6.46 14.85 -5.90
CA ILE A 165 5.44 14.24 -6.76
C ILE A 165 5.08 12.82 -6.26
N ASP A 166 6.06 11.98 -5.93
CA ASP A 166 5.81 10.63 -5.40
C ASP A 166 5.14 10.68 -4.02
N PHE A 167 5.56 11.62 -3.16
CA PHE A 167 5.00 11.81 -1.84
C PHE A 167 3.52 12.22 -1.90
N GLU A 168 3.18 13.18 -2.77
CA GLU A 168 1.79 13.59 -2.97
C GLU A 168 0.97 12.45 -3.59
N ALA A 169 1.55 11.75 -4.57
CA ALA A 169 0.89 10.66 -5.27
C ALA A 169 0.53 9.47 -4.37
N ALA A 170 1.28 9.25 -3.27
CA ALA A 170 0.98 8.18 -2.32
C ALA A 170 -0.47 8.25 -1.79
N HIS A 171 -1.07 9.45 -1.69
CA HIS A 171 -2.45 9.59 -1.26
C HIS A 171 -3.47 9.02 -2.25
N PHE A 172 -3.19 9.06 -3.56
CA PHE A 172 -4.02 8.39 -4.57
C PHE A 172 -3.86 6.87 -4.49
N PHE A 173 -2.69 6.39 -4.07
CA PHE A 173 -2.42 4.96 -3.94
C PHE A 173 -3.01 4.33 -2.68
N VAL A 174 -3.41 5.09 -1.66
CA VAL A 174 -4.12 4.56 -0.47
C VAL A 174 -5.45 3.88 -0.84
N PRO A 175 -6.39 4.54 -1.54
CA PRO A 175 -7.61 3.88 -1.98
C PRO A 175 -7.32 2.78 -3.00
N ILE A 176 -6.31 2.93 -3.88
CA ILE A 176 -5.88 1.87 -4.81
C ILE A 176 -5.42 0.61 -4.05
N ARG A 177 -4.63 0.76 -2.99
CA ARG A 177 -4.25 -0.37 -2.11
C ARG A 177 -5.48 -1.02 -1.48
N HIS A 178 -6.47 -0.21 -1.09
CA HIS A 178 -7.72 -0.73 -0.53
C HIS A 178 -8.56 -1.47 -1.58
N PHE A 179 -8.57 -1.03 -2.85
CA PHE A 179 -9.12 -1.79 -3.98
C PHE A 179 -8.43 -3.14 -4.14
N TRP A 180 -7.09 -3.17 -4.12
CA TRP A 180 -6.32 -4.41 -4.19
C TRP A 180 -6.74 -5.39 -3.08
N LEU A 181 -6.88 -4.92 -1.82
CA LEU A 181 -7.31 -5.76 -0.70
C LEU A 181 -8.70 -6.35 -0.95
N MET A 182 -9.66 -5.53 -1.37
CA MET A 182 -11.01 -6.01 -1.69
C MET A 182 -11.01 -7.05 -2.82
N GLY A 183 -10.21 -6.81 -3.86
CA GLY A 183 -10.02 -7.74 -4.97
C GLY A 183 -9.40 -9.05 -4.54
N GLU A 184 -8.51 -9.02 -3.55
CA GLU A 184 -7.85 -10.22 -3.07
C GLU A 184 -8.83 -11.17 -2.38
N TYR A 185 -9.67 -10.63 -1.49
CA TYR A 185 -10.79 -11.41 -0.95
C TYR A 185 -11.74 -11.89 -2.06
N ALA A 186 -12.13 -11.01 -2.97
CA ALA A 186 -13.11 -11.33 -4.02
C ALA A 186 -12.61 -12.42 -4.99
N SER A 187 -11.31 -12.44 -5.29
CA SER A 187 -10.72 -13.42 -6.21
C SER A 187 -10.48 -14.79 -5.59
N ARG A 188 -10.36 -14.86 -4.25
CA ARG A 188 -10.02 -16.09 -3.50
C ARG A 188 -11.20 -16.72 -2.77
N THR A 189 -12.42 -16.49 -3.26
CA THR A 189 -13.64 -17.02 -2.59
C THR A 189 -13.73 -18.54 -2.57
N VAL A 190 -13.01 -19.24 -3.46
CA VAL A 190 -12.95 -20.71 -3.48
C VAL A 190 -12.07 -21.22 -2.35
N GLU A 191 -10.97 -20.52 -2.05
CA GLU A 191 -9.97 -20.89 -1.05
C GLU A 191 -10.32 -20.40 0.35
N TRP A 192 -10.82 -19.16 0.47
CA TRP A 192 -11.08 -18.49 1.75
C TRP A 192 -12.55 -18.46 2.15
N GLY A 193 -13.44 -18.90 1.25
CA GLY A 193 -14.88 -18.82 1.44
C GLY A 193 -15.42 -17.39 1.26
N ARG A 194 -16.72 -17.22 1.52
CA ARG A 194 -17.45 -15.96 1.31
C ARG A 194 -18.00 -15.34 2.59
N GLU A 195 -17.80 -15.96 3.74
CA GLU A 195 -18.41 -15.51 5.00
C GLU A 195 -18.03 -14.05 5.34
N ALA A 196 -16.75 -13.69 5.12
CA ALA A 196 -16.29 -12.31 5.32
C ALA A 196 -16.80 -11.33 4.25
N LEU A 197 -17.18 -11.81 3.06
CA LEU A 197 -17.59 -11.03 1.91
C LEU A 197 -19.11 -10.90 1.83
N SER A 198 -19.63 -9.92 2.57
CA SER A 198 -21.05 -9.53 2.52
C SER A 198 -21.22 -8.16 1.87
N GLU A 199 -22.43 -7.87 1.40
CA GLU A 199 -22.82 -6.53 0.94
C GLU A 199 -22.51 -5.47 2.00
N LYS A 200 -22.81 -5.76 3.28
CA LYS A 200 -22.50 -4.88 4.42
C LYS A 200 -21.00 -4.64 4.57
N TRP A 201 -20.16 -5.65 4.35
CA TRP A 201 -18.70 -5.48 4.42
C TRP A 201 -18.19 -4.61 3.27
N LEU A 202 -18.61 -4.87 2.03
CA LEU A 202 -18.23 -4.07 0.87
C LEU A 202 -18.74 -2.63 0.97
N GLY A 203 -19.95 -2.42 1.51
CA GLY A 203 -20.50 -1.09 1.79
C GLY A 203 -19.58 -0.28 2.70
N ARG A 204 -19.09 -0.87 3.80
CA ARG A 204 -18.12 -0.23 4.69
C ARG A 204 -16.78 0.08 4.01
N GLN A 205 -16.34 -0.77 3.08
CA GLN A 205 -15.11 -0.49 2.32
C GLN A 205 -15.31 0.70 1.39
N LEU A 206 -16.47 0.79 0.73
CA LEU A 206 -16.83 1.93 -0.11
C LEU A 206 -16.96 3.22 0.71
N GLU A 207 -17.55 3.17 1.91
CA GLU A 207 -17.61 4.32 2.83
C GLU A 207 -16.21 4.84 3.17
N TYR A 208 -15.27 3.95 3.51
CA TYR A 208 -13.87 4.33 3.75
C TYR A 208 -13.23 5.00 2.52
N LEU A 209 -13.40 4.40 1.35
CA LEU A 209 -12.86 4.91 0.09
C LEU A 209 -13.37 6.32 -0.24
N LEU A 210 -14.68 6.55 -0.12
CA LEU A 210 -15.31 7.84 -0.40
C LEU A 210 -14.94 8.91 0.64
N ALA A 211 -14.85 8.52 1.92
CA ALA A 211 -14.38 9.43 2.97
C ALA A 211 -12.93 9.87 2.71
N TRP A 212 -12.04 8.94 2.33
CA TRP A 212 -10.66 9.28 1.97
C TRP A 212 -10.59 10.21 0.76
N GLU A 213 -11.38 9.93 -0.30
CA GLU A 213 -11.46 10.80 -1.47
C GLU A 213 -11.86 12.22 -1.06
N GLN A 214 -12.93 12.35 -0.27
CA GLN A 214 -13.44 13.65 0.17
C GLN A 214 -12.44 14.43 1.01
N GLU A 215 -11.78 13.78 1.96
CA GLU A 215 -10.89 14.44 2.92
C GLU A 215 -9.50 14.75 2.36
N LYS A 216 -8.98 13.87 1.49
CA LYS A 216 -7.56 13.90 1.10
C LYS A 216 -7.32 14.19 -0.37
N LEU A 217 -8.30 13.93 -1.24
CA LEU A 217 -8.11 13.97 -2.68
C LEU A 217 -8.96 15.02 -3.40
N MET A 218 -10.16 15.36 -2.94
CA MET A 218 -11.02 16.35 -3.61
C MET A 218 -10.34 17.71 -3.88
N PRO A 219 -9.49 18.26 -2.99
CA PRO A 219 -8.72 19.47 -3.32
C PRO A 219 -7.71 19.31 -4.47
N LYS A 220 -7.41 18.07 -4.89
CA LYS A 220 -6.41 17.70 -5.89
C LYS A 220 -7.01 17.02 -7.14
N LEU A 221 -8.30 16.69 -7.11
CA LEU A 221 -9.03 16.01 -8.20
C LEU A 221 -9.92 16.95 -9.03
N LEU A 222 -10.05 18.21 -8.59
CA LEU A 222 -10.72 19.31 -9.30
C LEU A 222 -9.68 20.19 -10.00
#